data_AF-A0A940L5I9-F1
#
_entry.id   AF-A0A940L5I9-F1
#
_cell.length_a   1.000
_cell.length_b   1.000
_cell.length_c   1.000
_cell.angle_alpha   90.00
_cell.angle_beta   90.00
_cell.angle_gamma   90.00
#
_symmetry.space_group_name_H-M   'P 1'
#
loop_
_entity.id
_entity.type
_entity.pdbx_description
1 polymer ?
#
loop_
_entity_poly.entity_id
_entity_poly.type
_entity_poly.pdbx_seq_one_letter_code
_entity_poly.pdbx_strand_id
1 'polypeptide(L)'
;MKNTSLFATLLAATLIPSLSFARLSDGKDHLKLKGTKINTTLDKGFHFNTAAPAGLYLDGEMGSVEPSKKTEKLIVFDAATAKDKSFTVSFYVCDDAKTVCESHEKHLVIKKGKLETVEDKKEEMVKPGTSNVVPTPEVALAKNAHGFYEDNFEKVLASAKTQNKKIFVDFYAHWCPACIRLENDTFGQPAFKEVTDEYIKVALNVDKKENRVFMKQYAVTAMPTMMILSPEGAELARFIDFKTAPVFAKEINDLKKDKLATAEELKKRAEAGDDTARTLLAERAYAGLRFDEAVKWLAPMNKRTKLLAMSELAWAEKQYYADKKKNAAQYQVAIEKVLSEYPGSIEAIVSANELAELLKGDAKEAPAKAKEVAQKNIAVIDELFKSEKTLPEKFESKYTGDWTGFEAAKLWSEKYKSADILGDEKLKKESQEKVLKLTKSQMKTDRPGAMLESLSLLKSVDLMDEALNGVEKLAKAYPKSEVYQQKAAASLARAKKYDRALPYALKSVEMPSAYTFYYTKNLAEVYQGLGRKQDALNTVEKALQMPEAKMADHKAEVASLEEMKKSLK
;
A
#
# COMPACT_ATOMS: atom_id res chain seq x y z
N MET A 1 -5.16 -6.16 -26.50
CA MET A 1 -4.35 -5.51 -25.44
C MET A 1 -5.30 -5.22 -24.28
N LYS A 2 -5.02 -5.74 -23.09
CA LYS A 2 -5.94 -5.65 -21.94
C LYS A 2 -5.88 -4.24 -21.36
N ASN A 3 -6.98 -3.49 -21.45
CA ASN A 3 -7.15 -2.16 -20.86
C ASN A 3 -7.00 -2.23 -19.33
N THR A 4 -5.85 -1.75 -18.83
CA THR A 4 -5.58 -1.47 -17.43
C THR A 4 -6.02 -0.04 -17.11
N SER A 5 -7.07 0.11 -16.30
CA SER A 5 -7.50 1.41 -15.74
C SER A 5 -6.46 1.97 -14.79
N LEU A 6 -6.23 3.28 -14.87
CA LEU A 6 -5.10 3.91 -14.21
C LEU A 6 -5.24 4.07 -12.69
N PHE A 7 -6.45 3.92 -12.12
CA PHE A 7 -6.64 3.95 -10.66
C PHE A 7 -6.64 2.52 -10.06
N ALA A 8 -7.24 1.55 -10.74
CA ALA A 8 -7.21 0.14 -10.32
C ALA A 8 -5.84 -0.56 -10.53
N THR A 9 -4.97 -0.04 -11.39
CA THR A 9 -3.63 -0.62 -11.62
C THR A 9 -2.61 -0.24 -10.53
N LEU A 10 -2.96 0.67 -9.61
CA LEU A 10 -2.15 0.88 -8.40
C LEU A 10 -2.54 -0.03 -7.23
N LEU A 11 -3.71 -0.70 -7.26
CA LEU A 11 -4.22 -1.42 -6.08
C LEU A 11 -4.70 -2.86 -6.30
N ALA A 12 -5.14 -3.26 -7.49
CA ALA A 12 -5.95 -4.49 -7.63
C ALA A 12 -5.21 -5.73 -8.18
N ALA A 13 -3.88 -5.73 -8.26
CA ALA A 13 -3.12 -6.92 -8.71
C ALA A 13 -2.06 -7.44 -7.72
N THR A 14 -2.02 -6.94 -6.47
CA THR A 14 -1.10 -7.47 -5.44
C THR A 14 -1.73 -7.63 -4.04
N LEU A 15 -3.04 -7.52 -3.89
CA LEU A 15 -3.74 -7.55 -2.60
C LEU A 15 -5.13 -8.16 -2.88
N ILE A 16 -5.61 -9.32 -2.42
CA ILE A 16 -5.42 -10.25 -1.28
C ILE A 16 -6.02 -11.61 -1.76
N PRO A 17 -5.62 -12.80 -1.27
CA PRO A 17 -6.50 -13.46 -0.30
C PRO A 17 -5.76 -14.28 0.78
N SER A 18 -6.03 -13.92 2.03
CA SER A 18 -6.38 -14.83 3.14
C SER A 18 -5.45 -16.00 3.52
N LEU A 19 -5.11 -16.00 4.83
CA LEU A 19 -5.09 -17.15 5.76
C LEU A 19 -3.89 -18.13 5.72
N SER A 20 -3.22 -18.17 6.88
CA SER A 20 -2.97 -19.37 7.68
C SER A 20 -2.49 -20.64 6.95
N PHE A 21 -1.18 -20.92 7.00
CA PHE A 21 -0.64 -22.24 6.64
C PHE A 21 0.16 -22.83 7.80
N ALA A 22 0.06 -24.15 7.90
CA ALA A 22 0.53 -24.94 9.02
C ALA A 22 2.05 -24.80 9.23
N ARG A 23 2.45 -24.19 10.36
CA ARG A 23 3.83 -24.08 10.86
C ARG A 23 4.39 -25.48 11.17
N LEU A 24 5.71 -25.69 11.14
CA LEU A 24 6.31 -27.00 11.48
C LEU A 24 5.87 -27.46 12.88
N SER A 25 5.71 -26.48 13.76
CA SER A 25 5.26 -26.65 15.13
C SER A 25 3.74 -26.55 15.31
N ASP A 26 2.94 -26.41 14.24
CA ASP A 26 1.48 -26.36 14.36
C ASP A 26 0.91 -27.70 14.82
N GLY A 27 0.02 -27.62 15.81
CA GLY A 27 -0.60 -28.77 16.46
C GLY A 27 0.37 -29.59 17.31
N LYS A 28 1.61 -29.11 17.52
CA LYS A 28 2.57 -29.72 18.45
C LYS A 28 2.40 -29.24 19.87
N ASP A 29 1.63 -28.17 20.06
CA ASP A 29 1.31 -27.58 21.34
C ASP A 29 -0.02 -28.09 21.91
N HIS A 30 -0.01 -28.40 23.20
CA HIS A 30 -1.15 -28.97 23.93
C HIS A 30 -1.47 -28.11 25.14
N LEU A 31 -2.56 -27.36 25.05
CA LEU A 31 -3.05 -26.49 26.11
C LEU A 31 -4.09 -27.22 26.96
N LYS A 32 -3.92 -27.18 28.29
CA LYS A 32 -4.88 -27.74 29.25
C LYS A 32 -5.14 -26.76 30.38
N LEU A 33 -6.41 -26.54 30.68
CA LEU A 33 -6.84 -25.78 31.85
C LEU A 33 -6.77 -26.65 33.11
N LYS A 34 -6.11 -26.15 34.15
CA LYS A 34 -6.03 -26.74 35.50
C LYS A 34 -6.37 -25.66 36.54
N GLY A 35 -7.61 -25.65 37.02
CA GLY A 35 -8.12 -24.54 37.82
C GLY A 35 -8.17 -23.28 36.96
N THR A 36 -7.49 -22.21 37.39
CA THR A 36 -7.33 -20.97 36.60
C THR A 36 -6.07 -20.95 35.73
N LYS A 37 -5.24 -22.00 35.76
CA LYS A 37 -3.95 -22.02 35.06
C LYS A 37 -4.04 -22.77 33.74
N ILE A 38 -3.42 -22.21 32.70
CA ILE A 38 -3.30 -22.84 31.39
C ILE A 38 -1.89 -23.40 31.27
N ASN A 39 -1.80 -24.72 31.24
CA ASN A 39 -0.55 -25.43 31.02
C ASN A 39 -0.40 -25.73 29.53
N THR A 40 0.64 -25.17 28.92
CA THR A 40 1.02 -25.44 27.53
C THR A 40 2.23 -26.38 27.52
N THR A 41 2.07 -27.53 26.87
CA THR A 41 3.12 -28.55 26.70
C THR A 41 3.35 -28.85 25.22
N LEU A 42 4.46 -29.51 24.87
CA LEU A 42 4.81 -29.81 23.48
C LEU A 42 5.04 -31.31 23.23
N ASP A 43 4.83 -31.72 21.98
CA ASP A 43 5.27 -33.02 21.47
C ASP A 43 6.79 -33.20 21.57
N LYS A 44 7.24 -34.47 21.59
CA LYS A 44 8.67 -34.82 21.54
C LYS A 44 9.29 -34.32 20.23
N GLY A 45 10.48 -33.73 20.31
CA GLY A 45 11.16 -33.11 19.17
C GLY A 45 10.94 -31.59 19.05
N PHE A 46 10.17 -30.99 19.96
CA PHE A 46 9.96 -29.54 20.03
C PHE A 46 10.17 -29.00 21.46
N HIS A 47 10.64 -27.76 21.56
CA HIS A 47 10.77 -27.03 22.82
C HIS A 47 10.26 -25.59 22.69
N PHE A 48 9.88 -25.00 23.82
CA PHE A 48 9.56 -23.59 23.89
C PHE A 48 10.83 -22.76 23.94
N ASN A 49 10.83 -21.63 23.23
CA ASN A 49 11.90 -20.65 23.37
C ASN A 49 11.75 -19.90 24.71
N THR A 50 12.58 -20.22 25.69
CA THR A 50 12.53 -19.58 27.02
C THR A 50 12.97 -18.11 26.98
N ALA A 51 13.74 -17.69 25.97
CA ALA A 51 14.22 -16.33 25.79
C ALA A 51 13.26 -15.44 24.97
N ALA A 52 12.39 -16.00 24.13
CA ALA A 52 11.44 -15.22 23.31
C ALA A 52 10.19 -14.83 24.10
N PRO A 53 9.51 -13.71 23.85
CA PRO A 53 8.30 -13.33 24.58
C PRO A 53 7.22 -14.42 24.53
N ALA A 54 6.48 -14.58 25.63
CA ALA A 54 5.28 -15.41 25.68
C ALA A 54 4.28 -14.70 26.59
N GLY A 55 2.99 -14.72 26.27
CA GLY A 55 2.01 -13.96 27.03
C GLY A 55 0.59 -14.44 26.80
N LEU A 56 -0.29 -14.20 27.78
CA LEU A 56 -1.74 -14.28 27.62
C LEU A 56 -2.29 -12.85 27.49
N TYR A 57 -3.00 -12.59 26.41
CA TYR A 57 -3.56 -11.29 26.03
C TYR A 57 -5.08 -11.39 26.11
N LEU A 58 -5.71 -10.62 26.99
CA LEU A 58 -7.17 -10.58 27.06
C LEU A 58 -7.69 -9.77 25.88
N ASP A 59 -8.62 -10.33 25.11
CA ASP A 59 -9.09 -9.66 23.90
C ASP A 59 -9.85 -8.37 24.29
N GLY A 60 -9.43 -7.24 23.72
CA GLY A 60 -9.96 -5.92 24.08
C GLY A 60 -9.36 -5.28 25.35
N GLU A 61 -8.37 -5.91 25.99
CA GLU A 61 -7.61 -5.33 27.10
C GLU A 61 -6.13 -5.10 26.70
N MET A 62 -5.54 -3.96 27.11
CA MET A 62 -4.13 -3.69 26.84
C MET A 62 -3.22 -4.24 27.96
N GLY A 63 -2.39 -5.23 27.60
CA GLY A 63 -1.41 -5.86 28.48
C GLY A 63 -1.33 -7.38 28.26
N SER A 64 -0.23 -8.00 28.68
CA SER A 64 -0.06 -9.46 28.67
C SER A 64 0.19 -9.98 30.08
N VAL A 65 -0.47 -11.08 30.42
CA VAL A 65 -0.10 -11.88 31.59
C VAL A 65 1.09 -12.75 31.19
N GLU A 66 2.24 -12.43 31.76
CA GLU A 66 3.45 -13.24 31.60
C GLU A 66 3.25 -14.65 32.17
N PRO A 67 3.98 -15.66 31.65
CA PRO A 67 3.93 -17.00 32.20
C PRO A 67 4.39 -17.02 33.66
N SER A 68 3.55 -17.53 34.55
CA SER A 68 3.93 -17.86 35.93
C SER A 68 5.03 -18.93 36.02
N LYS A 69 5.21 -19.71 34.94
CA LYS A 69 6.32 -20.64 34.76
C LYS A 69 6.64 -20.78 33.28
N LYS A 70 7.93 -20.79 32.94
CA LYS A 70 8.40 -20.95 31.56
C LYS A 70 9.67 -21.78 31.51
N THR A 71 9.61 -22.89 30.80
CA THR A 71 10.71 -23.84 30.59
C THR A 71 10.63 -24.36 29.16
N GLU A 72 11.68 -25.02 28.69
CA GLU A 72 11.72 -25.60 27.34
C GLU A 72 10.58 -26.59 27.06
N LYS A 73 9.93 -27.20 28.06
CA LYS A 73 8.85 -28.19 27.84
C LYS A 73 7.50 -27.79 28.44
N LEU A 74 7.42 -26.67 29.17
CA LEU A 74 6.21 -26.23 29.84
C LEU A 74 6.15 -24.71 29.95
N ILE A 75 5.04 -24.13 29.52
CA ILE A 75 4.64 -22.75 29.83
C ILE A 75 3.33 -22.79 30.63
N VAL A 76 3.22 -21.96 31.67
CA VAL A 76 2.02 -21.85 32.51
C VAL A 76 1.54 -20.41 32.59
N PHE A 77 0.38 -20.12 32.01
CA PHE A 77 -0.28 -18.82 32.12
C PHE A 77 -1.32 -18.84 33.24
N ASP A 78 -1.46 -17.74 33.99
CA ASP A 78 -2.57 -17.56 34.92
C ASP A 78 -3.73 -16.86 34.22
N ALA A 79 -4.83 -17.57 34.02
CA ALA A 79 -6.03 -17.08 33.35
C ALA A 79 -7.16 -16.75 34.33
N ALA A 80 -6.86 -16.55 35.62
CA ALA A 80 -7.86 -16.16 36.62
C ALA A 80 -8.63 -14.88 36.24
N THR A 81 -7.96 -13.97 35.54
CA THR A 81 -8.53 -12.70 35.04
C THR A 81 -9.41 -12.89 33.80
N ALA A 82 -9.24 -13.99 33.06
CA ALA A 82 -9.96 -14.22 31.80
C ALA A 82 -11.45 -14.53 32.00
N LYS A 83 -11.81 -15.26 33.06
CA LYS A 83 -13.19 -15.71 33.33
C LYS A 83 -13.87 -16.23 32.06
N ASP A 84 -14.91 -15.55 31.57
CA ASP A 84 -15.75 -15.84 30.40
C ASP A 84 -15.38 -15.02 29.15
N LYS A 85 -14.32 -14.21 29.21
CA LYS A 85 -13.81 -13.43 28.07
C LYS A 85 -12.92 -14.28 27.16
N SER A 86 -12.85 -13.90 25.89
CA SER A 86 -11.86 -14.45 24.96
C SER A 86 -10.49 -13.81 25.21
N PHE A 87 -9.45 -14.58 24.92
CA PHE A 87 -8.07 -14.18 25.09
C PHE A 87 -7.17 -14.96 24.14
N THR A 88 -6.04 -14.36 23.81
CA THR A 88 -5.01 -14.95 22.97
C THR A 88 -3.84 -15.39 23.85
N VAL A 89 -3.34 -16.61 23.70
CA VAL A 89 -2.02 -16.97 24.24
C VAL A 89 -1.00 -17.02 23.12
N SER A 90 0.11 -16.30 23.29
CA SER A 90 1.24 -16.28 22.37
C SER A 90 2.47 -16.91 23.01
N PHE A 91 3.18 -17.75 22.27
CA PHE A 91 4.45 -18.35 22.68
C PHE A 91 5.23 -18.81 21.45
N TYR A 92 6.52 -19.08 21.61
CA TYR A 92 7.36 -19.58 20.51
C TYR A 92 7.70 -21.04 20.72
N VAL A 93 7.52 -21.83 19.66
CA VAL A 93 7.89 -23.25 19.60
C VAL A 93 9.01 -23.40 18.58
N CYS A 94 10.11 -23.99 19.03
CA CYS A 94 11.22 -24.38 18.17
C CYS A 94 11.29 -25.90 18.07
N ASP A 95 11.88 -26.43 17.01
CA ASP A 95 12.28 -27.83 16.98
C ASP A 95 13.52 -28.06 17.87
N ASP A 96 13.69 -29.26 18.43
CA ASP A 96 14.81 -29.59 19.31
C ASP A 96 16.18 -29.53 18.60
N ALA A 97 16.21 -29.59 17.26
CA ALA A 97 17.41 -29.35 16.47
C ALA A 97 17.76 -27.87 16.30
N LYS A 98 16.91 -26.96 16.82
CA LYS A 98 17.07 -25.48 16.79
C LYS A 98 17.21 -24.94 15.36
N THR A 99 16.56 -25.58 14.40
CA THR A 99 16.61 -25.19 12.99
C THR A 99 15.53 -24.18 12.63
N VAL A 100 14.40 -24.21 13.33
CA VAL A 100 13.30 -23.28 13.16
C VAL A 100 12.71 -22.93 14.52
N CYS A 101 12.31 -21.67 14.69
CA CYS A 101 11.52 -21.26 15.83
C CYS A 101 10.39 -20.36 15.37
N GLU A 102 9.16 -20.78 15.66
CA GLU A 102 7.95 -20.20 15.10
C GLU A 102 7.07 -19.69 16.25
N SER A 103 6.51 -18.50 16.10
CA SER A 103 5.48 -18.02 17.03
C SER A 103 4.24 -18.91 16.92
N HIS A 104 3.43 -18.97 17.97
CA HIS A 104 2.14 -19.64 18.08
C HIS A 104 1.19 -18.71 18.77
N GLU A 105 0.00 -18.55 18.22
CA GLU A 105 -1.08 -17.79 18.83
C GLU A 105 -2.34 -18.64 18.82
N LYS A 106 -2.99 -18.76 19.98
CA LYS A 106 -4.27 -19.45 20.10
C LYS A 106 -5.29 -18.49 20.70
N HIS A 107 -6.35 -18.21 19.95
CA HIS A 107 -7.52 -17.46 20.41
C HIS A 107 -8.47 -18.42 21.13
N LEU A 108 -8.71 -18.17 22.41
CA LEU A 108 -9.32 -19.10 23.35
C LEU A 108 -10.37 -18.40 24.22
N VAL A 109 -11.28 -19.18 24.79
CA VAL A 109 -12.21 -18.75 25.82
C VAL A 109 -12.37 -19.86 26.85
N ILE A 110 -12.60 -19.51 28.13
CA ILE A 110 -12.93 -20.50 29.16
C ILE A 110 -14.46 -20.55 29.32
N LYS A 111 -15.09 -21.61 28.81
CA LYS A 111 -16.53 -21.85 28.94
C LYS A 111 -16.78 -23.06 29.82
N LYS A 112 -17.59 -22.87 30.88
CA LYS A 112 -17.94 -23.93 31.85
C LYS A 112 -16.72 -24.72 32.37
N GLY A 113 -15.61 -24.03 32.62
CA GLY A 113 -14.37 -24.64 33.13
C GLY A 113 -13.58 -25.46 32.10
N LYS A 114 -13.83 -25.27 30.80
CA LYS A 114 -13.06 -25.88 29.70
C LYS A 114 -12.50 -24.80 28.77
N LEU A 115 -11.34 -25.09 28.20
CA LEU A 115 -10.70 -24.26 27.18
C LEU A 115 -11.32 -24.59 25.82
N GLU A 116 -11.84 -23.60 25.12
CA GLU A 116 -12.39 -23.73 23.77
C GLU A 116 -11.70 -22.75 22.82
N THR A 117 -11.36 -23.20 21.60
CA THR A 117 -10.88 -22.32 20.52
C THR A 117 -12.03 -21.49 19.95
N VAL A 118 -11.78 -20.21 19.71
CA VAL A 118 -12.72 -19.32 19.05
C VAL A 118 -12.46 -19.40 17.54
N GLU A 119 -13.45 -19.81 16.74
CA GLU A 119 -13.36 -19.75 15.27
C GLU A 119 -13.58 -18.31 14.80
N ASP A 120 -12.67 -17.80 13.96
CA ASP A 120 -12.70 -16.44 13.39
C ASP A 120 -14.00 -16.18 12.61
N LYS A 121 -15.03 -15.65 13.28
CA LYS A 121 -16.11 -14.92 12.61
C LYS A 121 -15.58 -13.54 12.29
N LYS A 122 -15.73 -13.09 11.03
CA LYS A 122 -15.44 -11.73 10.53
C LYS A 122 -15.49 -10.70 11.67
N GLU A 123 -14.33 -10.35 12.20
CA GLU A 123 -14.25 -9.62 13.46
C GLU A 123 -14.61 -8.14 13.25
N GLU A 124 -15.52 -7.66 14.08
CA GLU A 124 -15.83 -6.24 14.23
C GLU A 124 -14.69 -5.51 14.94
N MET A 125 -14.45 -4.27 14.50
CA MET A 125 -13.41 -3.37 15.00
C MET A 125 -13.62 -3.04 16.49
N VAL A 126 -12.63 -3.33 17.33
CA VAL A 126 -12.63 -2.94 18.76
C VAL A 126 -11.89 -1.61 18.97
N LYS A 127 -12.44 -0.76 19.84
CA LYS A 127 -12.02 0.61 20.19
C LYS A 127 -10.99 0.65 21.34
N PRO A 128 -10.26 1.78 21.53
CA PRO A 128 -8.97 1.82 22.24
C PRO A 128 -9.08 2.03 23.76
N GLY A 129 -8.06 1.55 24.50
CA GLY A 129 -7.89 1.79 25.93
C GLY A 129 -6.42 1.74 26.42
N THR A 130 -5.83 2.92 26.59
CA THR A 130 -4.59 3.31 27.30
C THR A 130 -3.74 2.22 28.03
N SER A 131 -2.47 2.02 27.61
CA SER A 131 -1.45 1.25 28.36
C SER A 131 -0.54 2.18 29.14
N ASN A 132 -0.21 1.82 30.37
CA ASN A 132 1.00 2.26 31.05
C ASN A 132 2.01 1.10 31.08
N VAL A 133 3.12 1.25 30.36
CA VAL A 133 4.33 0.41 30.53
C VAL A 133 5.54 1.33 30.64
N VAL A 134 6.40 1.00 31.61
CA VAL A 134 7.61 1.72 32.02
C VAL A 134 8.78 1.36 31.10
N PRO A 135 9.67 2.31 30.73
CA PRO A 135 10.75 2.06 29.77
C PRO A 135 11.97 1.36 30.38
N THR A 136 12.64 0.50 29.59
CA THR A 136 14.03 -0.01 29.81
C THR A 136 14.78 -0.06 28.45
N PRO A 137 16.13 -0.09 28.40
CA PRO A 137 16.91 0.98 27.79
C PRO A 137 17.17 0.83 26.28
N GLU A 138 17.10 1.99 25.63
CA GLU A 138 17.80 2.49 24.45
C GLU A 138 18.66 1.49 23.65
N VAL A 139 18.04 0.75 22.72
CA VAL A 139 18.74 0.41 21.47
C VAL A 139 18.72 1.67 20.64
N ALA A 140 19.90 2.19 20.29
CA ALA A 140 20.03 3.36 19.43
C ALA A 140 19.24 3.16 18.14
N LEU A 141 18.13 3.87 18.00
CA LEU A 141 17.29 3.83 16.81
C LEU A 141 18.03 4.56 15.69
N ALA A 142 18.37 3.84 14.62
CA ALA A 142 18.97 4.43 13.43
C ALA A 142 17.98 5.43 12.80
N LYS A 143 18.51 6.53 12.27
CA LYS A 143 17.74 7.53 11.52
C LYS A 143 18.21 7.59 10.08
N ASN A 144 17.27 7.77 9.15
CA ASN A 144 17.58 8.07 7.76
C ASN A 144 18.08 9.53 7.59
N ALA A 145 18.44 9.90 6.35
CA ALA A 145 18.97 11.23 6.01
C ALA A 145 17.99 12.40 6.29
N HIS A 146 16.71 12.11 6.51
CA HIS A 146 15.66 13.09 6.78
C HIS A 146 15.27 13.14 8.26
N GLY A 147 15.97 12.39 9.11
CA GLY A 147 15.76 12.37 10.56
C GLY A 147 14.60 11.49 11.03
N PHE A 148 14.11 10.59 10.17
CA PHE A 148 13.12 9.58 10.54
C PHE A 148 13.82 8.39 11.18
N TYR A 149 13.35 7.94 12.33
CA TYR A 149 13.73 6.62 12.84
C TYR A 149 13.32 5.53 11.87
N GLU A 150 14.16 4.52 11.68
CA GLU A 150 13.86 3.40 10.80
C GLU A 150 13.29 2.23 11.61
N ASP A 151 12.05 1.86 11.28
CA ASP A 151 11.29 0.78 11.92
C ASP A 151 11.17 0.92 13.46
N ASN A 152 11.09 -0.20 14.19
CA ASN A 152 11.03 -0.24 15.66
C ASN A 152 9.93 0.66 16.27
N PHE A 153 8.75 0.67 15.65
CA PHE A 153 7.67 1.60 15.98
C PHE A 153 7.25 1.59 17.46
N GLU A 154 7.31 0.43 18.13
CA GLU A 154 6.99 0.32 19.56
C GLU A 154 7.88 1.21 20.44
N LYS A 155 9.18 1.28 20.13
CA LYS A 155 10.12 2.14 20.88
C LYS A 155 9.86 3.62 20.59
N VAL A 156 9.52 3.93 19.34
CA VAL A 156 9.11 5.29 18.95
C VAL A 156 7.86 5.71 19.71
N LEU A 157 6.85 4.84 19.79
CA LEU A 157 5.61 5.10 20.52
C LEU A 157 5.86 5.28 22.02
N ALA A 158 6.69 4.43 22.64
CA ALA A 158 7.08 4.58 24.04
C ALA A 158 7.78 5.93 24.28
N SER A 159 8.73 6.31 23.42
CA SER A 159 9.42 7.58 23.47
C SER A 159 8.49 8.77 23.29
N ALA A 160 7.54 8.69 22.36
CA ALA A 160 6.54 9.71 22.09
C ALA A 160 5.67 9.99 23.31
N LYS A 161 5.22 8.92 23.97
CA LYS A 161 4.45 9.01 25.21
C LYS A 161 5.25 9.66 26.34
N THR A 162 6.51 9.27 26.55
CA THR A 162 7.37 9.86 27.59
C THR A 162 7.65 11.34 27.33
N GLN A 163 7.86 11.73 26.07
CA GLN A 163 8.14 13.10 25.69
C GLN A 163 6.88 13.95 25.50
N ASN A 164 5.68 13.35 25.58
CA ASN A 164 4.41 13.96 25.20
C ASN A 164 4.47 14.62 23.80
N LYS A 165 5.11 13.94 22.84
CA LYS A 165 5.26 14.42 21.46
C LYS A 165 4.43 13.59 20.51
N LYS A 166 3.81 14.27 19.54
CA LYS A 166 3.11 13.61 18.43
C LYS A 166 4.12 12.92 17.50
N ILE A 167 3.66 11.92 16.77
CA ILE A 167 4.48 11.11 15.87
C ILE A 167 4.07 11.42 14.43
N PHE A 168 5.05 11.62 13.55
CA PHE A 168 4.83 11.60 12.10
C PHE A 168 5.35 10.26 11.56
N VAL A 169 4.46 9.44 11.05
CA VAL A 169 4.77 8.09 10.53
C VAL A 169 4.70 8.11 9.01
N ASP A 170 5.70 7.53 8.36
CA ASP A 170 5.70 7.23 6.93
C ASP A 170 5.70 5.71 6.72
N PHE A 171 4.57 5.15 6.28
CA PHE A 171 4.53 3.77 5.79
C PHE A 171 4.94 3.78 4.32
N TYR A 172 6.10 3.18 4.05
CA TYR A 172 6.75 3.24 2.75
C TYR A 172 7.21 1.86 2.28
N ALA A 173 7.58 1.78 1.00
CA ALA A 173 8.27 0.64 0.43
C ALA A 173 9.37 1.09 -0.53
N HIS A 174 10.48 0.36 -0.60
CA HIS A 174 11.59 0.75 -1.49
C HIS A 174 11.20 0.67 -2.98
N TRP A 175 10.21 -0.15 -3.35
CA TRP A 175 9.73 -0.29 -4.72
C TRP A 175 8.72 0.79 -5.14
N CYS A 176 8.23 1.60 -4.21
CA CYS A 176 7.15 2.56 -4.41
C CYS A 176 7.67 3.89 -5.00
N PRO A 177 7.29 4.27 -6.24
CA PRO A 177 7.79 5.49 -6.89
C PRO A 177 7.46 6.78 -6.15
N ALA A 178 6.22 6.90 -5.65
CA ALA A 178 5.77 8.08 -4.91
C ALA A 178 6.51 8.23 -3.57
N CYS A 179 6.83 7.12 -2.90
CA CYS A 179 7.63 7.07 -1.68
C CYS A 179 9.04 7.61 -1.94
N ILE A 180 9.71 7.11 -3.00
CA ILE A 180 11.02 7.61 -3.45
C ILE A 180 10.95 9.10 -3.77
N ARG A 181 9.84 9.57 -4.37
CA ARG A 181 9.66 10.99 -4.69
C ARG A 181 9.50 11.85 -3.43
N LEU A 182 8.75 11.40 -2.43
CA LEU A 182 8.64 12.11 -1.14
C LEU A 182 10.00 12.24 -0.45
N GLU A 183 10.79 11.16 -0.41
CA GLU A 183 12.12 11.16 0.19
C GLU A 183 13.03 12.21 -0.46
N ASN A 184 13.13 12.18 -1.79
CA ASN A 184 14.04 13.06 -2.54
C ASN A 184 13.54 14.51 -2.68
N ASP A 185 12.24 14.69 -2.87
CA ASP A 185 11.69 15.98 -3.31
C ASP A 185 10.94 16.73 -2.20
N THR A 186 10.61 16.07 -1.09
CA THR A 186 9.74 16.63 -0.04
C THR A 186 10.38 16.61 1.34
N PHE A 187 10.76 15.43 1.87
CA PHE A 187 11.20 15.30 3.26
C PHE A 187 12.48 16.08 3.60
N GLY A 188 13.35 16.28 2.61
CA GLY A 188 14.55 17.09 2.75
C GLY A 188 14.33 18.60 2.74
N GLN A 189 13.17 19.08 2.27
CA GLN A 189 12.94 20.49 1.97
C GLN A 189 12.62 21.33 3.22
N PRO A 190 13.05 22.61 3.26
CA PRO A 190 12.84 23.47 4.43
C PRO A 190 11.36 23.58 4.87
N ALA A 191 10.44 23.78 3.92
CA ALA A 191 9.01 23.95 4.23
C ALA A 191 8.40 22.75 4.96
N PHE A 192 8.81 21.53 4.59
CA PHE A 192 8.34 20.31 5.27
C PHE A 192 9.01 20.13 6.63
N LYS A 193 10.32 20.37 6.73
CA LYS A 193 11.06 20.29 7.99
C LYS A 193 10.49 21.23 9.05
N GLU A 194 10.27 22.49 8.68
CA GLU A 194 9.74 23.52 9.58
C GLU A 194 8.45 23.08 10.29
N VAL A 195 7.52 22.46 9.55
CA VAL A 195 6.24 22.03 10.14
C VAL A 195 6.29 20.66 10.82
N THR A 196 7.37 19.88 10.62
CA THR A 196 7.49 18.50 11.16
C THR A 196 8.58 18.31 12.20
N ASP A 197 9.41 19.32 12.47
CA ASP A 197 10.49 19.23 13.45
C ASP A 197 10.00 19.10 14.90
N GLU A 198 8.74 19.47 15.17
CA GLU A 198 8.09 19.24 16.47
C GLU A 198 7.67 17.76 16.70
N TYR A 199 7.65 16.94 15.64
CA TYR A 199 7.22 15.55 15.69
C TYR A 199 8.39 14.58 15.86
N ILE A 200 8.11 13.45 16.51
CA ILE A 200 8.98 12.28 16.37
C ILE A 200 8.67 11.64 15.00
N LYS A 201 9.65 11.65 14.09
CA LYS A 201 9.50 11.10 12.74
C LYS A 201 9.95 9.63 12.70
N VAL A 202 9.18 8.76 12.05
CA VAL A 202 9.51 7.34 11.88
C VAL A 202 9.04 6.83 10.51
N ALA A 203 9.88 6.05 9.84
CA ALA A 203 9.60 5.42 8.56
C ALA A 203 9.51 3.91 8.76
N LEU A 204 8.39 3.30 8.35
CA LEU A 204 8.08 1.89 8.51
C LEU A 204 8.06 1.21 7.15
N ASN A 205 9.00 0.31 6.91
CA ASN A 205 9.00 -0.48 5.68
C ASN A 205 7.90 -1.54 5.73
N VAL A 206 6.90 -1.44 4.84
CA VAL A 206 5.72 -2.33 4.85
C VAL A 206 6.02 -3.78 4.52
N ASP A 207 7.17 -4.07 3.92
CA ASP A 207 7.55 -5.43 3.56
C ASP A 207 8.20 -6.20 4.73
N LYS A 208 8.59 -5.48 5.79
CA LYS A 208 9.11 -6.08 7.03
C LYS A 208 8.00 -6.70 7.86
N LYS A 209 8.19 -7.96 8.29
CA LYS A 209 7.18 -8.74 9.01
C LYS A 209 6.76 -8.06 10.32
N GLU A 210 7.70 -7.47 11.04
CA GLU A 210 7.49 -6.73 12.28
C GLU A 210 6.56 -5.51 12.11
N ASN A 211 6.49 -4.93 10.90
CA ASN A 211 5.63 -3.77 10.64
C ASN A 211 4.20 -4.14 10.20
N ARG A 212 3.95 -5.41 9.86
CA ARG A 212 2.62 -5.87 9.42
C ARG A 212 1.55 -5.66 10.48
N VAL A 213 1.90 -5.74 11.77
CA VAL A 213 0.96 -5.47 12.87
C VAL A 213 0.47 -4.02 12.83
N PHE A 214 1.36 -3.07 12.58
CA PHE A 214 1.01 -1.64 12.50
C PHE A 214 0.25 -1.32 11.23
N MET A 215 0.56 -1.96 10.10
CA MET A 215 -0.25 -1.84 8.90
C MET A 215 -1.70 -2.26 9.14
N LYS A 216 -1.92 -3.37 9.85
CA LYS A 216 -3.27 -3.82 10.23
C LYS A 216 -3.92 -2.85 11.20
N GLN A 217 -3.21 -2.48 12.28
CA GLN A 217 -3.69 -1.56 13.32
C GLN A 217 -4.17 -0.24 12.72
N TYR A 218 -3.41 0.32 11.78
CA TYR A 218 -3.72 1.60 11.15
C TYR A 218 -4.44 1.46 9.80
N ALA A 219 -4.90 0.26 9.43
CA ALA A 219 -5.59 -0.01 8.16
C ALA A 219 -4.86 0.61 6.94
N VAL A 220 -3.56 0.37 6.84
CA VAL A 220 -2.70 0.84 5.76
C VAL A 220 -2.86 -0.09 4.55
N THR A 221 -3.44 0.43 3.47
CA THR A 221 -3.82 -0.35 2.27
C THR A 221 -3.21 0.16 0.97
N ALA A 222 -2.47 1.26 1.02
CA ALA A 222 -1.84 1.88 -0.13
C ALA A 222 -0.57 2.63 0.27
N MET A 223 0.37 2.78 -0.66
CA MET A 223 1.67 3.41 -0.41
C MET A 223 1.87 4.66 -1.28
N PRO A 224 2.55 5.70 -0.78
CA PRO A 224 2.88 5.91 0.63
C PRO A 224 1.61 6.20 1.44
N THR A 225 1.61 5.83 2.72
CA THR A 225 0.62 6.33 3.69
C THR A 225 1.38 7.05 4.79
N MET A 226 1.12 8.34 4.98
CA MET A 226 1.69 9.11 6.08
C MET A 226 0.63 9.44 7.11
N MET A 227 1.02 9.52 8.38
CA MET A 227 0.09 9.81 9.48
C MET A 227 0.70 10.76 10.50
N ILE A 228 -0.15 11.56 11.13
CA ILE A 228 0.16 12.19 12.41
C ILE A 228 -0.60 11.44 13.50
N LEU A 229 0.13 10.98 14.50
CA LEU A 229 -0.41 10.26 15.65
C LEU A 229 -0.23 11.06 16.93
N SER A 230 -1.14 10.87 17.88
CA SER A 230 -0.99 11.38 19.25
C SER A 230 0.19 10.68 19.94
N PRO A 231 0.67 11.22 21.08
CA PRO A 231 1.67 10.53 21.92
C PRO A 231 1.24 9.11 22.34
N GLU A 232 -0.08 8.87 22.44
CA GLU A 232 -0.71 7.59 22.76
C GLU A 232 -0.92 6.69 21.52
N GLY A 233 -0.56 7.17 20.33
CA GLY A 233 -0.66 6.42 19.08
C GLY A 233 -2.02 6.52 18.39
N ALA A 234 -2.92 7.41 18.83
CA ALA A 234 -4.20 7.63 18.18
C ALA A 234 -4.04 8.41 16.86
N GLU A 235 -4.77 8.04 15.81
CA GLU A 235 -4.70 8.72 14.51
C GLU A 235 -5.33 10.13 14.57
N LEU A 236 -4.52 11.14 14.27
CA LEU A 236 -4.91 12.56 14.23
C LEU A 236 -4.95 13.12 12.80
N ALA A 237 -4.21 12.53 11.88
CA ALA A 237 -4.27 12.85 10.46
C ALA A 237 -3.75 11.69 9.64
N ARG A 238 -4.22 11.60 8.39
CA ARG A 238 -3.77 10.65 7.39
C ARG A 238 -3.60 11.34 6.05
N PHE A 239 -2.52 11.01 5.37
CA PHE A 239 -2.17 11.50 4.06
C PHE A 239 -1.80 10.31 3.19
N ILE A 240 -2.04 10.43 1.89
CA ILE A 240 -1.70 9.43 0.89
C ILE A 240 -1.07 10.14 -0.32
N ASP A 241 -0.28 9.38 -1.08
CA ASP A 241 0.35 9.82 -2.32
C ASP A 241 1.42 10.92 -2.15
N PHE A 242 2.09 11.28 -3.24
CA PHE A 242 3.10 12.32 -3.27
C PHE A 242 2.49 13.71 -3.05
N LYS A 243 3.16 14.51 -2.21
CA LYS A 243 2.87 15.94 -2.00
C LYS A 243 4.18 16.71 -2.07
N THR A 244 4.17 17.86 -2.77
CA THR A 244 5.30 18.78 -2.72
C THR A 244 5.44 19.36 -1.32
N ALA A 245 6.64 19.77 -0.92
CA ALA A 245 6.87 20.30 0.42
C ALA A 245 5.97 21.49 0.80
N PRO A 246 5.72 22.51 -0.07
CA PRO A 246 4.83 23.62 0.29
C PRO A 246 3.37 23.18 0.50
N VAL A 247 2.86 22.29 -0.37
CA VAL A 247 1.49 21.77 -0.26
C VAL A 247 1.34 20.97 1.02
N PHE A 248 2.28 20.05 1.29
CA PHE A 248 2.21 19.22 2.48
C PHE A 248 2.33 20.06 3.76
N ALA A 249 3.22 21.06 3.77
CA ALA A 249 3.36 21.97 4.90
C ALA A 249 2.08 22.75 5.19
N LYS A 250 1.39 23.21 4.13
CA LYS A 250 0.10 23.89 4.27
C LYS A 250 -0.97 22.96 4.86
N GLU A 251 -1.11 21.74 4.34
CA GLU A 251 -2.07 20.76 4.87
C GLU A 251 -1.84 20.46 6.36
N ILE A 252 -0.59 20.25 6.76
CA ILE A 252 -0.22 20.03 8.16
C ILE A 252 -0.59 21.25 9.01
N ASN A 253 -0.30 22.47 8.53
CA ASN A 253 -0.63 23.70 9.26
C ASN A 253 -2.14 23.95 9.37
N ASP A 254 -2.92 23.61 8.34
CA ASP A 254 -4.39 23.72 8.40
C ASP A 254 -4.98 22.72 9.41
N LEU A 255 -4.44 21.51 9.47
CA LEU A 255 -4.81 20.53 10.50
C LEU A 255 -4.41 20.96 11.92
N LYS A 256 -3.28 21.66 12.07
CA LYS A 256 -2.87 22.26 13.36
C LYS A 256 -3.87 23.33 13.82
N LYS A 257 -4.45 24.12 12.91
CA LYS A 257 -5.50 25.11 13.25
C LYS A 257 -6.76 24.44 13.82
N ASP A 258 -7.12 23.25 13.33
CA ASP A 258 -8.19 22.42 13.90
C ASP A 258 -7.70 21.51 15.05
N LYS A 259 -6.56 21.85 15.65
CA LYS A 259 -6.00 21.21 16.86
C LYS A 259 -5.66 19.73 16.72
N LEU A 260 -5.59 19.18 15.50
CA LEU A 260 -5.28 17.77 15.26
C LEU A 260 -6.16 16.83 16.12
N ALA A 261 -7.48 17.00 16.06
CA ALA A 261 -8.42 16.23 16.88
C ALA A 261 -8.41 14.72 16.56
N THR A 262 -8.69 13.88 17.54
CA THR A 262 -8.88 12.42 17.37
C THR A 262 -10.15 12.11 16.55
N ALA A 263 -10.25 10.88 16.03
CA ALA A 263 -11.45 10.44 15.32
C ALA A 263 -12.70 10.49 16.22
N GLU A 264 -12.58 10.13 17.50
CA GLU A 264 -13.66 10.24 18.48
C GLU A 264 -14.15 11.68 18.67
N GLU A 265 -13.23 12.63 18.81
CA GLU A 265 -13.58 14.06 18.97
C GLU A 265 -14.26 14.62 17.73
N LEU A 266 -13.74 14.30 16.54
CA LEU A 266 -14.36 14.71 15.29
C LEU A 266 -15.75 14.11 15.13
N LYS A 267 -15.97 12.84 15.51
CA LYS A 267 -17.29 12.20 15.44
C LYS A 267 -18.31 12.93 16.30
N LYS A 268 -17.96 13.25 17.55
CA LYS A 268 -18.84 14.03 18.44
C LYS A 268 -19.20 15.39 17.85
N ARG A 269 -18.22 16.10 17.30
CA ARG A 269 -18.43 17.40 16.62
C ARG A 269 -19.33 17.26 15.39
N ALA A 270 -19.07 16.26 14.55
CA ALA A 270 -19.83 16.00 13.32
C ALA A 270 -21.30 15.63 13.60
N GLU A 271 -21.55 14.86 14.66
CA GLU A 271 -22.89 14.51 15.16
C GLU A 271 -23.62 15.74 15.72
N ALA A 272 -22.89 16.70 16.29
CA ALA A 272 -23.41 18.00 16.71
C ALA A 272 -23.60 19.01 15.54
N GLY A 273 -23.36 18.60 14.29
CA GLY A 273 -23.56 19.42 13.10
C GLY A 273 -22.34 20.22 12.63
N ASP A 274 -21.13 19.92 13.13
CA ASP A 274 -19.90 20.55 12.65
C ASP A 274 -19.46 19.97 11.29
N ASP A 275 -19.69 20.74 10.22
CA ASP A 275 -19.31 20.40 8.85
C ASP A 275 -17.79 20.34 8.63
N THR A 276 -16.99 21.06 9.44
CA THR A 276 -15.51 20.93 9.40
C THR A 276 -15.10 19.56 9.90
N ALA A 277 -15.69 19.10 11.00
CA ALA A 277 -15.41 17.79 11.55
C ALA A 277 -15.85 16.65 10.61
N ARG A 278 -17.00 16.80 9.94
CA ARG A 278 -17.45 15.90 8.87
C ARG A 278 -16.46 15.83 7.73
N THR A 279 -15.96 16.98 7.28
CA THR A 279 -14.97 17.07 6.20
C THR A 279 -13.68 16.36 6.58
N LEU A 280 -13.13 16.61 7.77
CA LEU A 280 -11.89 15.99 8.24
C LEU A 280 -12.01 14.46 8.40
N LEU A 281 -13.16 13.97 8.88
CA LEU A 281 -13.44 12.52 8.93
C LEU A 281 -13.50 11.92 7.53
N ALA A 282 -14.14 12.61 6.60
CA ALA A 282 -14.23 12.17 5.21
C ALA A 282 -12.87 12.16 4.53
N GLU A 283 -12.01 13.14 4.78
CA GLU A 283 -10.63 13.18 4.25
C GLU A 283 -9.80 12.00 4.77
N ARG A 284 -9.87 11.68 6.07
CA ARG A 284 -9.19 10.51 6.63
C ARG A 284 -9.71 9.21 6.03
N ALA A 285 -11.02 9.10 5.86
CA ALA A 285 -11.64 7.93 5.24
C ALA A 285 -11.23 7.80 3.77
N TYR A 286 -11.24 8.90 3.01
CA TYR A 286 -10.83 8.95 1.62
C TYR A 286 -9.36 8.56 1.45
N ALA A 287 -8.45 9.14 2.25
CA ALA A 287 -7.04 8.78 2.26
C ALA A 287 -6.78 7.35 2.72
N GLY A 288 -7.69 6.77 3.51
CA GLY A 288 -7.69 5.36 3.89
C GLY A 288 -8.40 4.42 2.90
N LEU A 289 -8.83 4.92 1.73
CA LEU A 289 -9.58 4.19 0.70
C LEU A 289 -10.91 3.58 1.18
N ARG A 290 -11.50 4.20 2.22
CA ARG A 290 -12.82 3.91 2.79
C ARG A 290 -13.84 4.91 2.24
N PHE A 291 -14.05 4.84 0.93
CA PHE A 291 -14.84 5.83 0.21
C PHE A 291 -16.33 5.87 0.64
N ASP A 292 -16.88 4.73 1.04
CA ASP A 292 -18.22 4.63 1.63
C ASP A 292 -18.34 5.39 2.95
N GLU A 293 -17.33 5.29 3.81
CA GLU A 293 -17.25 6.07 5.05
C GLU A 293 -17.12 7.58 4.75
N ALA A 294 -16.33 7.95 3.73
CA ALA A 294 -16.22 9.35 3.31
C ALA A 294 -17.57 9.91 2.83
N VAL A 295 -18.31 9.15 2.00
CA VAL A 295 -19.66 9.51 1.57
C VAL A 295 -20.60 9.67 2.77
N LYS A 296 -20.55 8.76 3.76
CA LYS A 296 -21.40 8.81 4.96
C LYS A 296 -21.23 10.13 5.73
N TRP A 297 -20.01 10.64 5.85
CA TRP A 297 -19.76 11.89 6.59
C TRP A 297 -20.16 13.14 5.81
N LEU A 298 -20.07 13.12 4.49
CA LEU A 298 -20.34 14.28 3.65
C LEU A 298 -21.80 14.39 3.18
N ALA A 299 -22.50 13.26 3.00
CA ALA A 299 -23.88 13.25 2.52
C ALA A 299 -24.88 14.08 3.36
N PRO A 300 -24.74 14.18 4.71
CA PRO A 300 -25.62 15.01 5.53
C PRO A 300 -25.35 16.53 5.44
N MET A 301 -24.34 16.97 4.69
CA MET A 301 -24.05 18.39 4.52
C MET A 301 -25.02 19.01 3.50
N ASN A 302 -25.48 20.24 3.74
CA ASN A 302 -26.34 20.99 2.81
C ASN A 302 -25.58 21.49 1.56
N LYS A 303 -24.38 20.96 1.31
CA LYS A 303 -23.50 21.33 0.21
C LYS A 303 -22.90 20.07 -0.40
N ARG A 304 -23.04 19.95 -1.71
CA ARG A 304 -22.36 18.92 -2.48
C ARG A 304 -20.91 19.33 -2.72
N THR A 305 -20.01 18.78 -1.91
CA THR A 305 -18.58 19.06 -2.00
C THR A 305 -17.93 18.22 -3.10
N LYS A 306 -16.80 18.70 -3.62
CA LYS A 306 -15.99 17.93 -4.57
C LYS A 306 -15.53 16.62 -3.96
N LEU A 307 -15.13 16.61 -2.68
CA LEU A 307 -14.74 15.40 -1.97
C LEU A 307 -15.88 14.37 -1.92
N LEU A 308 -17.15 14.80 -1.78
CA LEU A 308 -18.29 13.89 -1.83
C LEU A 308 -18.41 13.24 -3.20
N ALA A 309 -18.37 14.05 -4.27
CA ALA A 309 -18.46 13.52 -5.64
C ALA A 309 -17.30 12.56 -5.97
N MET A 310 -16.07 12.89 -5.55
CA MET A 310 -14.91 12.01 -5.74
C MET A 310 -15.03 10.73 -4.91
N SER A 311 -15.59 10.80 -3.69
CA SER A 311 -15.82 9.61 -2.85
C SER A 311 -16.88 8.69 -3.45
N GLU A 312 -17.99 9.24 -3.98
CA GLU A 312 -19.01 8.46 -4.69
C GLU A 312 -18.44 7.76 -5.93
N LEU A 313 -17.64 8.48 -6.73
CA LEU A 313 -16.96 7.94 -7.89
C LEU A 313 -16.00 6.81 -7.52
N ALA A 314 -15.10 7.04 -6.58
CA ALA A 314 -14.10 6.05 -6.16
C ALA A 314 -14.75 4.83 -5.51
N TRP A 315 -15.86 5.01 -4.78
CA TRP A 315 -16.64 3.90 -4.27
C TRP A 315 -17.28 3.08 -5.40
N ALA A 316 -17.91 3.73 -6.38
CA ALA A 316 -18.51 3.05 -7.53
C ALA A 316 -17.46 2.31 -8.39
N GLU A 317 -16.28 2.93 -8.57
CA GLU A 317 -15.12 2.32 -9.24
C GLU A 317 -14.67 1.04 -8.51
N LYS A 318 -14.54 1.10 -7.18
CA LYS A 318 -14.17 -0.07 -6.36
C LYS A 318 -15.16 -1.22 -6.54
N GLN A 319 -16.46 -0.94 -6.60
CA GLN A 319 -17.48 -1.96 -6.88
C GLN A 319 -17.35 -2.50 -8.31
N TYR A 320 -17.11 -1.62 -9.29
CA TYR A 320 -16.90 -2.03 -10.68
C TYR A 320 -15.73 -3.01 -10.83
N TYR A 321 -14.59 -2.76 -10.22
CA TYR A 321 -13.47 -3.72 -10.32
C TYR A 321 -13.67 -4.99 -9.51
N ALA A 322 -14.54 -5.00 -8.49
CA ALA A 322 -14.93 -6.21 -7.79
C ALA A 322 -15.83 -7.12 -8.65
N ASP A 323 -16.75 -6.55 -9.42
CA ASP A 323 -17.59 -7.26 -10.40
C ASP A 323 -18.00 -6.31 -11.54
N LYS A 324 -17.23 -6.36 -12.63
CA LYS A 324 -17.38 -5.43 -13.77
C LYS A 324 -18.75 -5.55 -14.41
N LYS A 325 -19.27 -6.77 -14.54
CA LYS A 325 -20.54 -7.01 -15.22
C LYS A 325 -21.70 -6.50 -14.38
N LYS A 326 -21.67 -6.77 -13.08
CA LYS A 326 -22.74 -6.37 -12.16
C LYS A 326 -22.80 -4.85 -11.95
N ASN A 327 -21.65 -4.20 -11.86
CA ASN A 327 -21.56 -2.82 -11.36
C ASN A 327 -21.29 -1.78 -12.45
N ALA A 328 -21.23 -2.15 -13.73
CA ALA A 328 -20.99 -1.24 -14.85
C ALA A 328 -21.97 -0.05 -14.90
N ALA A 329 -23.27 -0.31 -14.74
CA ALA A 329 -24.29 0.74 -14.81
C ALA A 329 -24.15 1.78 -13.68
N GLN A 330 -23.90 1.30 -12.46
CA GLN A 330 -23.69 2.18 -11.30
C GLN A 330 -22.44 3.06 -11.48
N TYR A 331 -21.35 2.47 -11.98
CA TYR A 331 -20.12 3.20 -12.23
C TYR A 331 -20.26 4.21 -13.36
N GLN A 332 -20.94 3.86 -14.46
CA GLN A 332 -21.28 4.81 -15.51
C GLN A 332 -22.04 6.02 -14.96
N VAL A 333 -23.08 5.82 -14.14
CA VAL A 333 -23.83 6.93 -13.52
C VAL A 333 -22.94 7.80 -12.65
N ALA A 334 -22.04 7.21 -11.86
CA ALA A 334 -21.11 7.96 -11.03
C ALA A 334 -20.14 8.82 -11.87
N ILE A 335 -19.64 8.28 -12.99
CA ILE A 335 -18.80 9.01 -13.94
C ILE A 335 -19.59 10.18 -14.55
N GLU A 336 -20.76 9.91 -15.14
CA GLU A 336 -21.59 10.93 -15.79
C GLU A 336 -21.90 12.11 -14.85
N LYS A 337 -22.14 11.81 -13.56
CA LYS A 337 -22.34 12.80 -12.51
C LYS A 337 -21.10 13.69 -12.30
N VAL A 338 -19.91 13.09 -12.18
CA VAL A 338 -18.66 13.84 -12.04
C VAL A 338 -18.33 14.68 -13.28
N LEU A 339 -18.60 14.15 -14.48
CA LEU A 339 -18.45 14.92 -15.72
C LEU A 339 -19.36 16.14 -15.75
N SER A 340 -20.59 16.02 -15.22
CA SER A 340 -21.53 17.14 -15.14
C SER A 340 -21.16 18.17 -14.08
N GLU A 341 -20.71 17.72 -12.90
CA GLU A 341 -20.46 18.60 -11.75
C GLU A 341 -19.06 19.24 -11.79
N TYR A 342 -18.07 18.53 -12.32
CA TYR A 342 -16.65 18.93 -12.32
C TYR A 342 -15.94 18.65 -13.66
N PRO A 343 -16.47 19.11 -14.80
CA PRO A 343 -15.99 18.72 -16.14
C PRO A 343 -14.50 18.98 -16.39
N GLY A 344 -13.92 20.03 -15.80
CA GLY A 344 -12.50 20.39 -15.96
C GLY A 344 -11.54 19.75 -14.94
N SER A 345 -12.02 18.85 -14.08
CA SER A 345 -11.16 18.15 -13.13
C SER A 345 -10.38 17.02 -13.82
N ILE A 346 -9.27 16.58 -13.23
CA ILE A 346 -8.43 15.51 -13.82
C ILE A 346 -9.17 14.18 -13.68
N GLU A 347 -9.87 14.03 -12.57
CA GLU A 347 -10.73 12.92 -12.23
C GLU A 347 -11.85 12.80 -13.26
N ALA A 348 -12.52 13.90 -13.63
CA ALA A 348 -13.48 13.92 -14.73
C ALA A 348 -12.85 13.54 -16.07
N ILE A 349 -11.68 14.10 -16.42
CA ILE A 349 -11.00 13.82 -17.69
C ILE A 349 -10.59 12.36 -17.82
N VAL A 350 -10.04 11.77 -16.76
CA VAL A 350 -9.70 10.34 -16.69
C VAL A 350 -10.98 9.51 -16.80
N SER A 351 -12.01 9.87 -16.02
CA SER A 351 -13.29 9.15 -16.00
C SER A 351 -14.02 9.21 -17.34
N ALA A 352 -13.90 10.29 -18.11
CA ALA A 352 -14.48 10.40 -19.44
C ALA A 352 -13.92 9.32 -20.40
N ASN A 353 -12.61 9.07 -20.35
CA ASN A 353 -12.01 7.99 -21.13
C ASN A 353 -12.49 6.61 -20.64
N GLU A 354 -12.65 6.42 -19.33
CA GLU A 354 -13.20 5.18 -18.77
C GLU A 354 -14.66 4.96 -19.19
N LEU A 355 -15.48 6.01 -19.20
CA LEU A 355 -16.85 5.97 -19.72
C LEU A 355 -16.87 5.63 -21.21
N ALA A 356 -16.02 6.25 -22.02
CA ALA A 356 -15.94 5.96 -23.44
C ALA A 356 -15.54 4.49 -23.70
N GLU A 357 -14.60 3.94 -22.92
CA GLU A 357 -14.24 2.52 -22.97
C GLU A 357 -15.37 1.59 -22.50
N LEU A 358 -16.10 1.95 -21.43
CA LEU A 358 -17.30 1.22 -20.99
C LEU A 358 -18.37 1.17 -22.08
N LEU A 359 -18.60 2.30 -22.76
CA LEU A 359 -19.56 2.43 -23.85
C LEU A 359 -19.10 1.69 -25.12
N LYS A 360 -17.79 1.57 -25.33
CA LYS A 360 -17.19 0.79 -26.43
C LYS A 360 -17.36 -0.71 -26.20
N GLY A 361 -17.18 -1.18 -24.97
CA GLY A 361 -17.23 -2.61 -24.65
C GLY A 361 -16.22 -3.41 -25.50
N ASP A 362 -16.66 -4.56 -26.02
CA ASP A 362 -15.83 -5.42 -26.88
C ASP A 362 -15.93 -5.09 -28.37
N ALA A 363 -16.57 -3.96 -28.73
CA ALA A 363 -16.76 -3.58 -30.13
C ALA A 363 -15.41 -3.27 -30.80
N LYS A 364 -15.25 -3.76 -32.03
CA LYS A 364 -14.07 -3.44 -32.87
C LYS A 364 -13.96 -1.94 -33.14
N GLU A 365 -15.11 -1.29 -33.34
CA GLU A 365 -15.21 0.15 -33.53
C GLU A 365 -16.03 0.79 -32.41
N ALA A 366 -15.59 1.94 -31.93
CA ALA A 366 -16.29 2.67 -30.89
C ALA A 366 -17.68 3.14 -31.36
N PRO A 367 -18.76 2.86 -30.61
CA PRO A 367 -20.10 3.39 -30.89
C PRO A 367 -20.14 4.92 -30.86
N ALA A 368 -21.15 5.52 -31.48
CA ALA A 368 -21.30 6.98 -31.58
C ALA A 368 -21.21 7.69 -30.22
N LYS A 369 -21.83 7.13 -29.17
CA LYS A 369 -21.77 7.70 -27.81
C LYS A 369 -20.36 7.68 -27.21
N ALA A 370 -19.59 6.60 -27.42
CA ALA A 370 -18.21 6.53 -26.96
C ALA A 370 -17.33 7.57 -27.68
N LYS A 371 -17.52 7.73 -28.99
CA LYS A 371 -16.85 8.76 -29.78
C LYS A 371 -17.24 10.17 -29.32
N GLU A 372 -18.50 10.42 -29.02
CA GLU A 372 -18.97 11.71 -28.51
C GLU A 372 -18.32 12.06 -27.16
N VAL A 373 -18.24 11.10 -26.23
CA VAL A 373 -17.56 11.29 -24.94
C VAL A 373 -16.08 11.61 -25.15
N ALA A 374 -15.38 10.86 -26.01
CA ALA A 374 -13.98 11.10 -26.32
C ALA A 374 -13.75 12.48 -26.98
N GLN A 375 -14.61 12.90 -27.92
CA GLN A 375 -14.56 14.22 -28.55
C GLN A 375 -14.77 15.35 -27.53
N LYS A 376 -15.76 15.22 -26.64
CA LYS A 376 -16.00 16.19 -25.56
C LYS A 376 -14.81 16.26 -24.61
N ASN A 377 -14.20 15.12 -24.28
CA ASN A 377 -13.02 15.08 -23.41
C ASN A 377 -11.84 15.83 -24.03
N ILE A 378 -11.58 15.63 -25.32
CA ILE A 378 -10.55 16.39 -26.07
C ILE A 378 -10.84 17.89 -26.01
N ALA A 379 -12.08 18.32 -26.23
CA ALA A 379 -12.45 19.73 -26.17
C ALA A 379 -12.22 20.35 -24.78
N VAL A 380 -12.53 19.61 -23.71
CA VAL A 380 -12.24 20.03 -22.32
C VAL A 380 -10.73 20.19 -22.11
N ILE A 381 -9.93 19.21 -22.55
CA ILE A 381 -8.47 19.26 -22.43
C ILE A 381 -7.89 20.45 -23.23
N ASP A 382 -8.38 20.68 -24.45
CA ASP A 382 -7.96 21.81 -25.29
C ASP A 382 -8.28 23.15 -24.64
N GLU A 383 -9.44 23.27 -23.99
CA GLU A 383 -9.80 24.47 -23.25
C GLU A 383 -8.89 24.70 -22.04
N LEU A 384 -8.54 23.64 -21.32
CA LEU A 384 -7.56 23.73 -20.22
C LEU A 384 -6.21 24.24 -20.72
N PHE A 385 -5.72 23.77 -21.88
CA PHE A 385 -4.44 24.25 -22.43
C PHE A 385 -4.46 25.72 -22.89
N LYS A 386 -5.62 26.29 -23.22
CA LYS A 386 -5.72 27.71 -23.60
C LYS A 386 -5.64 28.65 -22.39
N SER A 387 -6.02 28.21 -21.20
CA SER A 387 -6.18 29.09 -20.04
C SER A 387 -5.00 29.00 -19.05
N GLU A 388 -3.77 29.37 -19.46
CA GLU A 388 -2.60 29.37 -18.56
C GLU A 388 -2.84 30.18 -17.26
N LYS A 389 -3.66 31.24 -17.31
CA LYS A 389 -3.95 32.12 -16.17
C LYS A 389 -4.90 31.56 -15.10
N THR A 390 -5.69 30.51 -15.38
CA THR A 390 -6.73 30.02 -14.43
C THR A 390 -6.51 28.59 -13.96
N LEU A 391 -5.43 27.94 -14.40
CA LEU A 391 -5.16 26.55 -14.06
C LEU A 391 -4.73 26.39 -12.60
N PRO A 392 -3.78 27.16 -12.05
CA PRO A 392 -3.51 27.13 -10.62
C PRO A 392 -4.77 27.39 -9.79
N GLU A 393 -5.57 28.42 -10.09
CA GLU A 393 -6.79 28.75 -9.31
C GLU A 393 -7.92 27.68 -9.42
N LYS A 394 -8.12 27.08 -10.61
CA LYS A 394 -9.05 25.94 -10.78
C LYS A 394 -8.55 24.67 -10.06
N PHE A 395 -7.26 24.62 -9.73
CA PHE A 395 -6.60 23.51 -9.08
C PHE A 395 -6.08 23.79 -7.67
N GLU A 396 -6.19 25.02 -7.18
CA GLU A 396 -5.87 25.44 -5.80
C GLU A 396 -6.78 24.73 -4.78
N SER A 397 -7.85 24.10 -5.28
CA SER A 397 -8.74 23.19 -4.57
C SER A 397 -8.42 21.69 -4.76
N LYS A 398 -7.19 21.32 -5.13
CA LYS A 398 -6.79 19.92 -5.35
C LYS A 398 -5.86 19.37 -4.28
N TYR A 399 -6.08 18.10 -3.98
CA TYR A 399 -5.27 17.27 -3.10
C TYR A 399 -3.91 16.83 -3.74
N THR A 400 -3.61 17.20 -5.01
CA THR A 400 -2.32 16.93 -5.72
C THR A 400 -2.02 17.91 -6.89
N GLY A 401 -0.73 18.25 -7.10
CA GLY A 401 -0.12 18.76 -8.35
C GLY A 401 0.28 20.25 -8.43
N ASP A 402 1.28 20.61 -9.27
CA ASP A 402 1.81 21.99 -9.45
C ASP A 402 1.72 22.57 -10.88
N TRP A 403 0.93 21.94 -11.77
CA TRP A 403 0.72 22.30 -13.19
C TRP A 403 1.94 22.16 -14.10
N THR A 404 3.14 21.96 -13.56
CA THR A 404 4.36 21.94 -14.36
C THR A 404 4.88 20.51 -14.52
N GLY A 405 4.94 20.06 -15.78
CA GLY A 405 5.52 18.76 -16.13
C GLY A 405 4.50 17.62 -16.12
N PHE A 406 4.22 17.03 -14.96
CA PHE A 406 3.50 15.75 -14.88
C PHE A 406 2.02 15.86 -15.19
N GLU A 407 1.33 16.87 -14.67
CA GLU A 407 -0.11 17.06 -14.89
C GLU A 407 -0.38 17.43 -16.36
N ALA A 408 0.47 18.25 -16.97
CA ALA A 408 0.39 18.56 -18.39
C ALA A 408 0.64 17.31 -19.26
N ALA A 409 1.66 16.50 -18.93
CA ALA A 409 1.93 15.24 -19.63
C ALA A 409 0.78 14.23 -19.43
N LYS A 410 0.18 14.21 -18.25
CA LYS A 410 -1.00 13.42 -17.94
C LYS A 410 -2.20 13.82 -18.79
N LEU A 411 -2.48 15.12 -18.95
CA LEU A 411 -3.54 15.61 -19.84
C LEU A 411 -3.31 15.19 -21.30
N TRP A 412 -2.08 15.32 -21.82
CA TRP A 412 -1.75 14.82 -23.15
C TRP A 412 -1.89 13.29 -23.26
N SER A 413 -1.55 12.55 -22.20
CA SER A 413 -1.79 11.10 -22.16
C SER A 413 -3.28 10.74 -22.16
N GLU A 414 -4.14 11.53 -21.50
CA GLU A 414 -5.58 11.32 -21.57
C GLU A 414 -6.14 11.72 -22.95
N LYS A 415 -5.58 12.75 -23.58
CA LYS A 415 -5.88 13.14 -24.96
C LYS A 415 -5.52 12.03 -25.96
N TYR A 416 -4.38 11.37 -25.77
CA TYR A 416 -3.96 10.19 -26.54
C TYR A 416 -5.01 9.08 -26.47
N LYS A 417 -5.53 8.76 -25.28
CA LYS A 417 -6.56 7.71 -25.13
C LYS A 417 -7.87 8.08 -25.82
N SER A 418 -8.31 9.33 -25.70
CA SER A 418 -9.48 9.82 -26.43
C SER A 418 -9.27 9.72 -27.95
N ALA A 419 -8.07 10.07 -28.44
CA ALA A 419 -7.71 9.93 -29.85
C ALA A 419 -7.72 8.47 -30.32
N ASP A 420 -7.26 7.54 -29.49
CA ASP A 420 -7.32 6.09 -29.78
C ASP A 420 -8.75 5.56 -29.89
N ILE A 421 -9.65 6.01 -29.01
CA ILE A 421 -11.09 5.69 -29.12
C ILE A 421 -11.68 6.20 -30.43
N LEU A 422 -11.21 7.36 -30.92
CA LEU A 422 -11.67 7.98 -32.17
C LEU A 422 -11.00 7.40 -33.43
N GLY A 423 -9.89 6.65 -33.28
CA GLY A 423 -9.05 6.26 -34.41
C GLY A 423 -8.29 7.43 -35.05
N ASP A 424 -8.05 8.52 -34.29
CA ASP A 424 -7.32 9.70 -34.76
C ASP A 424 -5.80 9.50 -34.57
N GLU A 425 -5.17 8.85 -35.55
CA GLU A 425 -3.73 8.57 -35.52
C GLU A 425 -2.86 9.85 -35.54
N LYS A 426 -3.36 10.94 -36.13
CA LYS A 426 -2.63 12.22 -36.14
C LYS A 426 -2.55 12.78 -34.73
N LEU A 427 -3.67 12.82 -34.02
CA LEU A 427 -3.73 13.33 -32.65
C LEU A 427 -3.02 12.41 -31.66
N LYS A 428 -3.04 11.09 -31.87
CA LYS A 428 -2.22 10.14 -31.11
C LYS A 428 -0.74 10.49 -31.21
N LYS A 429 -0.23 10.67 -32.43
CA LYS A 429 1.17 11.03 -32.66
C LYS A 429 1.54 12.38 -32.04
N GLU A 430 0.69 13.39 -32.20
CA GLU A 430 0.89 14.68 -31.53
C GLU A 430 0.98 14.52 -30.01
N SER A 431 0.05 13.76 -29.42
CA SER A 431 0.01 13.54 -27.98
C SER A 431 1.27 12.82 -27.47
N GLN A 432 1.76 11.82 -28.21
CA GLN A 432 3.03 11.15 -27.94
C GLN A 432 4.20 12.14 -27.91
N GLU A 433 4.34 12.98 -28.94
CA GLU A 433 5.41 13.98 -29.04
C GLU A 433 5.38 14.96 -27.86
N LYS A 434 4.18 15.38 -27.42
CA LYS A 434 3.99 16.29 -26.29
C LYS A 434 4.35 15.62 -24.95
N VAL A 435 3.88 14.40 -24.71
CA VAL A 435 4.23 13.63 -23.50
C VAL A 435 5.75 13.41 -23.45
N LEU A 436 6.36 13.00 -24.56
CA LEU A 436 7.82 12.80 -24.63
C LEU A 436 8.58 14.10 -24.31
N LYS A 437 8.16 15.24 -24.88
CA LYS A 437 8.79 16.54 -24.62
C LYS A 437 8.68 16.94 -23.14
N LEU A 438 7.50 16.80 -22.55
CA LEU A 438 7.22 17.23 -21.17
C LEU A 438 7.93 16.35 -20.14
N THR A 439 8.03 15.05 -20.40
CA THR A 439 8.69 14.09 -19.50
C THR A 439 10.22 14.13 -19.62
N LYS A 440 10.78 14.53 -20.78
CA LYS A 440 12.23 14.54 -21.01
C LYS A 440 13.03 15.32 -19.97
N SER A 441 12.52 16.44 -19.47
CA SER A 441 13.21 17.25 -18.43
C SER A 441 13.29 16.54 -17.07
N GLN A 442 12.39 15.59 -16.84
CA GLN A 442 12.26 14.80 -15.60
C GLN A 442 12.97 13.44 -15.70
N MET A 443 13.55 13.09 -16.85
CA MET A 443 14.30 11.85 -17.10
C MET A 443 15.73 11.88 -16.55
N LYS A 444 15.86 12.38 -15.31
CA LYS A 444 17.14 12.52 -14.60
C LYS A 444 17.25 11.44 -13.52
N THR A 445 18.40 10.81 -13.46
CA THR A 445 18.63 9.69 -12.54
C THR A 445 18.73 10.18 -11.10
N ASP A 446 19.23 11.40 -10.85
CA ASP A 446 19.28 12.04 -9.53
C ASP A 446 17.91 12.37 -8.92
N ARG A 447 16.83 12.23 -9.70
CA ARG A 447 15.43 12.33 -9.25
C ARG A 447 14.65 11.07 -9.65
N PRO A 448 14.99 9.91 -9.08
CA PRO A 448 14.50 8.64 -9.59
C PRO A 448 12.97 8.48 -9.47
N GLY A 449 12.31 9.08 -8.46
CA GLY A 449 10.85 9.07 -8.35
C GLY A 449 10.15 9.79 -9.50
N ALA A 450 10.61 11.00 -9.84
CA ALA A 450 10.11 11.77 -10.98
C ALA A 450 10.40 11.07 -12.32
N MET A 451 11.59 10.48 -12.45
CA MET A 451 11.91 9.68 -13.62
C MET A 451 10.95 8.48 -13.75
N LEU A 452 10.70 7.73 -12.68
CA LEU A 452 9.76 6.60 -12.71
C LEU A 452 8.34 6.99 -13.13
N GLU A 453 7.85 8.14 -12.67
CA GLU A 453 6.55 8.69 -13.09
C GLU A 453 6.55 9.03 -14.59
N SER A 454 7.65 9.61 -15.08
CA SER A 454 7.84 9.91 -16.51
C SER A 454 7.77 8.65 -17.37
N LEU A 455 8.40 7.55 -16.93
CA LEU A 455 8.36 6.27 -17.63
C LEU A 455 6.95 5.67 -17.65
N SER A 456 6.17 5.88 -16.59
CA SER A 456 4.76 5.47 -16.54
C SER A 456 3.92 6.20 -17.59
N LEU A 457 4.11 7.51 -17.72
CA LEU A 457 3.43 8.34 -18.71
C LEU A 457 3.85 8.03 -20.16
N LEU A 458 5.13 7.74 -20.39
CA LEU A 458 5.59 7.29 -21.72
C LEU A 458 4.89 5.98 -22.12
N LYS A 459 4.80 5.03 -21.19
CA LYS A 459 4.09 3.77 -21.41
C LYS A 459 2.60 3.99 -21.69
N SER A 460 1.94 4.95 -21.03
CA SER A 460 0.51 5.20 -21.24
C SER A 460 0.15 5.81 -22.60
N VAL A 461 1.15 6.26 -23.37
CA VAL A 461 1.01 6.71 -24.75
C VAL A 461 1.74 5.79 -25.75
N ASP A 462 2.00 4.54 -25.36
CA ASP A 462 2.62 3.52 -26.21
C ASP A 462 4.07 3.83 -26.66
N LEU A 463 4.78 4.69 -25.91
CA LEU A 463 6.23 4.93 -26.07
C LEU A 463 7.04 3.97 -25.21
N MET A 464 6.92 2.67 -25.53
CA MET A 464 7.46 1.59 -24.72
C MET A 464 8.99 1.55 -24.71
N ASP A 465 9.66 1.79 -25.84
CA ASP A 465 11.12 1.69 -25.92
C ASP A 465 11.80 2.82 -25.13
N GLU A 466 11.25 4.04 -25.16
CA GLU A 466 11.70 5.16 -24.33
C GLU A 466 11.56 4.85 -22.84
N ALA A 467 10.41 4.29 -22.45
CA ALA A 467 10.16 3.87 -21.07
C ALA A 467 11.17 2.79 -20.61
N LEU A 468 11.40 1.76 -21.42
CA LEU A 468 12.34 0.67 -21.10
C LEU A 468 13.78 1.17 -21.02
N ASN A 469 14.21 2.01 -21.96
CA ASN A 469 15.54 2.63 -21.95
C ASN A 469 15.76 3.46 -20.68
N GLY A 470 14.72 4.16 -20.21
CA GLY A 470 14.77 4.90 -18.97
C GLY A 470 14.92 4.02 -17.72
N VAL A 471 14.19 2.89 -17.64
CA VAL A 471 14.35 1.97 -16.51
C VAL A 471 15.77 1.40 -16.47
N GLU A 472 16.35 1.06 -17.62
CA GLU A 472 17.75 0.62 -17.70
C GLU A 472 18.74 1.71 -17.27
N LYS A 473 18.51 2.96 -17.67
CA LYS A 473 19.33 4.10 -17.25
C LYS A 473 19.33 4.26 -15.73
N LEU A 474 18.18 4.06 -15.06
CA LEU A 474 18.09 4.04 -13.60
C LEU A 474 18.90 2.89 -12.99
N ALA A 475 18.72 1.67 -13.50
CA ALA A 475 19.47 0.50 -13.00
C ALA A 475 20.99 0.67 -13.17
N LYS A 476 21.45 1.32 -14.24
CA LYS A 476 22.86 1.64 -14.47
C LYS A 476 23.39 2.71 -13.53
N ALA A 477 22.60 3.75 -13.26
CA ALA A 477 22.98 4.82 -12.33
C ALA A 477 23.03 4.35 -10.86
N TYR A 478 22.23 3.35 -10.52
CA TYR A 478 22.13 2.79 -9.17
C TYR A 478 22.47 1.29 -9.17
N PRO A 479 23.73 0.94 -9.44
CA PRO A 479 24.14 -0.46 -9.60
C PRO A 479 24.00 -1.27 -8.31
N LYS A 480 23.91 -0.63 -7.15
CA LYS A 480 23.75 -1.28 -5.83
C LYS A 480 22.31 -1.21 -5.29
N SER A 481 21.36 -0.77 -6.09
CA SER A 481 19.94 -0.82 -5.72
C SER A 481 19.25 -2.02 -6.35
N GLU A 482 18.91 -3.01 -5.54
CA GLU A 482 18.18 -4.20 -5.96
C GLU A 482 16.82 -3.84 -6.58
N VAL A 483 16.17 -2.79 -6.09
CA VAL A 483 14.89 -2.29 -6.61
C VAL A 483 15.02 -1.87 -8.06
N TYR A 484 16.03 -1.08 -8.42
CA TYR A 484 16.17 -0.61 -9.80
C TYR A 484 16.66 -1.73 -10.73
N GLN A 485 17.53 -2.64 -10.25
CA GLN A 485 17.89 -3.84 -11.01
C GLN A 485 16.63 -4.67 -11.32
N GLN A 486 15.82 -4.95 -10.30
CA GLN A 486 14.62 -5.75 -10.49
C GLN A 486 13.60 -5.05 -11.37
N LYS A 487 13.41 -3.74 -11.22
CA LYS A 487 12.47 -3.00 -12.06
C LYS A 487 12.87 -3.04 -13.53
N ALA A 488 14.18 -2.95 -13.85
CA ALA A 488 14.69 -3.12 -15.21
C ALA A 488 14.40 -4.52 -15.72
N ALA A 489 14.80 -5.55 -14.97
CA ALA A 489 14.57 -6.95 -15.30
C ALA A 489 13.10 -7.24 -15.62
N ALA A 490 12.18 -6.92 -14.69
CA ALA A 490 10.76 -7.20 -14.83
C ALA A 490 10.08 -6.37 -15.93
N SER A 491 10.53 -5.13 -16.18
CA SER A 491 9.94 -4.30 -17.24
C SER A 491 10.33 -4.80 -18.63
N LEU A 492 11.61 -5.15 -18.81
CA LEU A 492 12.13 -5.71 -20.05
C LEU A 492 11.55 -7.10 -20.34
N ALA A 493 11.48 -7.97 -19.32
CA ALA A 493 10.90 -9.31 -19.44
C ALA A 493 9.42 -9.27 -19.86
N ARG A 494 8.60 -8.38 -19.25
CA ARG A 494 7.20 -8.17 -19.65
C ARG A 494 7.05 -7.68 -21.09
N ALA A 495 8.03 -6.91 -21.59
CA ALA A 495 8.11 -6.49 -22.98
C ALA A 495 8.73 -7.56 -23.91
N LYS A 496 8.97 -8.78 -23.40
CA LYS A 496 9.63 -9.90 -24.11
C LYS A 496 11.02 -9.57 -24.63
N LYS A 497 11.71 -8.58 -24.04
CA LYS A 497 13.09 -8.20 -24.36
C LYS A 497 14.06 -8.96 -23.44
N TYR A 498 14.01 -10.28 -23.49
CA TYR A 498 14.68 -11.13 -22.49
C TYR A 498 16.21 -10.99 -22.48
N ASP A 499 16.84 -10.77 -23.65
CA ASP A 499 18.30 -10.56 -23.72
C ASP A 499 18.74 -9.32 -22.94
N ARG A 500 17.96 -8.23 -23.07
CA ARG A 500 18.18 -7.00 -22.30
C ARG A 500 17.87 -7.20 -20.81
N ALA A 501 16.89 -8.03 -20.48
CA ALA A 501 16.44 -8.25 -19.10
C ALA A 501 17.46 -9.05 -18.26
N LEU A 502 18.12 -10.04 -18.88
CA LEU A 502 19.00 -11.00 -18.20
C LEU A 502 20.09 -10.38 -17.31
N PRO A 503 20.91 -9.40 -17.74
CA PRO A 503 21.97 -8.85 -16.89
C PRO A 503 21.42 -8.21 -15.61
N TYR A 504 20.25 -7.58 -15.67
CA TYR A 504 19.62 -6.98 -14.50
C TYR A 504 18.98 -8.03 -13.58
N ALA A 505 18.40 -9.08 -14.15
CA ALA A 505 17.79 -10.18 -13.40
C ALA A 505 18.84 -11.01 -12.63
N LEU A 506 20.00 -11.25 -13.25
CA LEU A 506 21.14 -11.90 -12.58
C LEU A 506 21.59 -11.07 -11.39
N LYS A 507 21.78 -9.77 -11.61
CA LYS A 507 22.28 -8.85 -10.60
C LYS A 507 21.31 -8.68 -9.42
N SER A 508 20.00 -8.64 -9.65
CA SER A 508 19.04 -8.53 -8.56
C SER A 508 19.06 -9.75 -7.62
N VAL A 509 19.31 -10.96 -8.15
CA VAL A 509 19.38 -12.21 -7.35
C VAL A 509 20.70 -12.34 -6.56
N GLU A 510 21.76 -11.65 -6.98
CA GLU A 510 23.05 -11.63 -6.27
C GLU A 510 23.04 -10.72 -5.02
N MET A 511 22.04 -9.86 -4.88
CA MET A 511 21.97 -8.85 -3.84
C MET A 511 21.18 -9.35 -2.63
N PRO A 512 21.65 -9.12 -1.38
CA PRO A 512 20.91 -9.51 -0.19
C PRO A 512 19.58 -8.77 -0.10
N SER A 513 18.48 -9.48 -0.36
CA SER A 513 17.13 -8.92 -0.44
C SER A 513 16.12 -9.76 0.31
N ALA A 514 15.16 -9.11 0.97
CA ALA A 514 13.96 -9.78 1.48
C ALA A 514 13.07 -10.34 0.35
N TYR A 515 13.30 -9.94 -0.91
CA TYR A 515 12.53 -10.38 -2.09
C TYR A 515 13.29 -11.34 -3.00
N THR A 516 14.39 -11.94 -2.51
CA THR A 516 15.25 -12.83 -3.31
C THR A 516 14.44 -13.94 -4.00
N PHE A 517 13.41 -14.48 -3.35
CA PHE A 517 12.49 -15.45 -3.95
C PHE A 517 11.80 -14.93 -5.22
N TYR A 518 11.19 -13.74 -5.15
CA TYR A 518 10.55 -13.10 -6.30
C TYR A 518 11.55 -12.77 -7.41
N TYR A 519 12.76 -12.33 -7.06
CA TYR A 519 13.80 -12.02 -8.05
C TYR A 519 14.25 -13.29 -8.76
N THR A 520 14.38 -14.40 -8.03
CA THR A 520 14.73 -15.71 -8.59
C THR A 520 13.63 -16.23 -9.52
N LYS A 521 12.35 -16.05 -9.16
CA LYS A 521 11.22 -16.36 -10.08
C LYS A 521 11.30 -15.56 -11.38
N ASN A 522 11.52 -14.24 -11.30
CA ASN A 522 11.63 -13.41 -12.49
C ASN A 522 12.83 -13.80 -13.37
N LEU A 523 13.96 -14.21 -12.78
CA LEU A 523 15.10 -14.74 -13.52
C LEU A 523 14.75 -16.03 -14.26
N ALA A 524 13.97 -16.93 -13.66
CA ALA A 524 13.49 -18.14 -14.34
C ALA A 524 12.61 -17.81 -15.55
N GLU A 525 11.69 -16.85 -15.42
CA GLU A 525 10.87 -16.36 -16.55
C GLU A 525 11.73 -15.79 -17.69
N VAL A 526 12.80 -15.06 -17.35
CA VAL A 526 13.75 -14.54 -18.34
C VAL A 526 14.49 -15.66 -19.06
N TYR A 527 15.00 -16.67 -18.33
CA TYR A 527 15.66 -17.82 -18.97
C TYR A 527 14.71 -18.62 -19.86
N GLN A 528 13.47 -18.84 -19.42
CA GLN A 528 12.45 -19.51 -20.23
C GLN A 528 12.19 -18.73 -21.52
N GLY A 529 12.04 -17.40 -21.43
CA GLY A 529 11.85 -16.53 -22.59
C GLY A 529 13.02 -16.53 -23.58
N LEU A 530 14.24 -16.77 -23.11
CA LEU A 530 15.44 -16.95 -23.93
C LEU A 530 15.57 -18.36 -24.55
N GLY A 531 14.66 -19.29 -24.24
CA GLY A 531 14.80 -20.69 -24.62
C GLY A 531 15.93 -21.43 -23.87
N ARG A 532 16.50 -20.84 -22.82
CA ARG A 532 17.55 -21.44 -21.98
C ARG A 532 16.93 -22.40 -20.96
N LYS A 533 16.40 -23.52 -21.45
CA LYS A 533 15.58 -24.46 -20.68
C LYS A 533 16.25 -24.97 -19.40
N GLN A 534 17.52 -25.38 -19.48
CA GLN A 534 18.23 -25.93 -18.32
C GLN A 534 18.48 -24.86 -17.25
N ASP A 535 18.84 -23.63 -17.65
CA ASP A 535 19.06 -22.53 -16.71
C ASP A 535 17.75 -22.11 -16.03
N ALA A 536 16.65 -22.07 -16.79
CA ALA A 536 15.32 -21.85 -16.26
C ALA A 536 14.95 -22.93 -15.25
N LEU A 537 15.11 -24.21 -15.59
CA LEU A 537 14.82 -25.34 -14.70
C LEU A 537 15.63 -25.28 -13.40
N ASN A 538 16.95 -25.05 -13.50
CA ASN A 538 17.83 -24.91 -12.33
C ASN A 538 17.40 -23.74 -11.43
N THR A 539 17.01 -22.62 -12.04
CA THR A 539 16.56 -21.42 -11.31
C THR A 539 15.22 -21.65 -10.63
N VAL A 540 14.27 -22.30 -11.29
CA VAL A 540 12.99 -22.71 -10.70
C VAL A 540 13.22 -23.64 -9.52
N GLU A 541 14.09 -24.64 -9.66
CA GLU A 541 14.39 -25.58 -8.57
C GLU A 541 15.07 -24.88 -7.39
N LYS A 542 15.98 -23.95 -7.65
CA LYS A 542 16.57 -23.09 -6.61
C LYS A 542 15.48 -22.28 -5.90
N ALA A 543 14.60 -21.62 -6.63
CA ALA A 543 13.51 -20.82 -6.04
C ALA A 543 12.60 -21.68 -5.15
N LEU A 544 12.21 -22.87 -5.62
CA LEU A 544 11.35 -23.80 -4.89
C LEU A 544 12.01 -24.38 -3.61
N GLN A 545 13.35 -24.35 -3.52
CA GLN A 545 14.09 -24.78 -2.33
C GLN A 545 14.25 -23.67 -1.28
N MET A 546 13.98 -22.41 -1.63
CA MET A 546 14.12 -21.28 -0.70
C MET A 546 13.10 -21.40 0.44
N PRO A 547 13.44 -20.95 1.67
CA PRO A 547 12.48 -20.92 2.79
C PRO A 547 11.15 -20.25 2.43
N GLU A 548 11.22 -19.19 1.62
CA GLU A 548 10.09 -18.44 1.09
C GLU A 548 9.14 -19.32 0.26
N ALA A 549 9.63 -20.27 -0.52
CA ALA A 549 8.76 -21.17 -1.29
C ALA A 549 7.87 -22.07 -0.41
N LYS A 550 8.20 -22.21 0.89
CA LYS A 550 7.38 -22.93 1.87
C LYS A 550 6.39 -22.02 2.58
N MET A 551 6.44 -20.70 2.34
CA MET A 551 5.55 -19.74 2.94
C MET A 551 4.19 -19.75 2.24
N ALA A 552 3.15 -19.81 3.06
CA ALA A 552 1.75 -19.49 2.75
C ALA A 552 1.55 -18.48 1.62
N ASP A 553 2.13 -17.30 1.83
CA ASP A 553 1.95 -16.09 1.04
C ASP A 553 2.51 -16.23 -0.40
N HIS A 554 3.25 -17.31 -0.69
CA HIS A 554 3.90 -17.56 -1.98
C HIS A 554 3.28 -18.74 -2.74
N LYS A 555 2.14 -19.29 -2.30
CA LYS A 555 1.52 -20.46 -2.94
C LYS A 555 1.18 -20.24 -4.42
N ALA A 556 0.75 -19.04 -4.81
CA ALA A 556 0.45 -18.73 -6.21
C ALA A 556 1.73 -18.69 -7.05
N GLU A 557 2.80 -18.09 -6.53
CA GLU A 557 4.12 -18.05 -7.15
C GLU A 557 4.73 -19.44 -7.27
N VAL A 558 4.62 -20.26 -6.22
CA VAL A 558 5.07 -21.66 -6.21
C VAL A 558 4.30 -22.49 -7.23
N ALA A 559 2.96 -22.35 -7.30
CA ALA A 559 2.16 -23.03 -8.30
C ALA A 559 2.59 -22.64 -9.72
N SER A 560 2.85 -21.34 -9.96
CA SER A 560 3.38 -20.84 -11.23
C SER A 560 4.78 -21.40 -11.54
N LEU A 561 5.66 -21.51 -10.54
CA LEU A 561 6.99 -22.12 -10.69
C LEU A 561 6.90 -23.62 -10.98
N GLU A 562 6.00 -24.35 -10.33
CA GLU A 562 5.78 -25.78 -10.57
C GLU A 562 5.17 -26.04 -11.95
N GLU A 563 4.27 -25.18 -12.42
CA GLU A 563 3.76 -25.22 -13.79
C GLU A 563 4.89 -24.96 -14.80
N MET A 564 5.71 -23.94 -14.55
CA MET A 564 6.88 -23.65 -15.37
C MET A 564 7.84 -24.85 -15.40
N LYS A 565 8.14 -25.45 -14.23
CA LYS A 565 8.96 -26.66 -14.10
C LYS A 565 8.45 -27.79 -14.98
N LYS A 566 7.14 -28.05 -14.98
CA LYS A 566 6.50 -29.08 -15.82
C LYS A 566 6.62 -28.75 -17.30
N SER A 567 6.47 -27.50 -17.70
CA SER A 567 6.58 -27.07 -19.11
C SER A 567 8.01 -27.11 -19.67
N LEU A 568 9.01 -27.05 -18.78
CA LEU A 568 10.44 -27.05 -19.13
C LEU A 568 11.03 -28.46 -19.27
N LYS A 569 10.42 -29.45 -18.61
CA LYS A 569 10.73 -30.89 -18.75
C LYS A 569 10.06 -31.44 -20.00
#